data_AF-A0A4U0Q3E4-F1
#
_entry.id   AF-A0A4U0Q3E4-F1
#
_cell.length_a   1.000
_cell.length_b   1.000
_cell.length_c   1.000
_cell.angle_alpha   90.00
_cell.angle_beta   90.00
_cell.angle_gamma   90.00
#
_symmetry.space_group_name_H-M   'P 1'
#
loop_
_entity.id
_entity.type
_entity.pdbx_description
1 polymer ?
#
loop_
_entity_poly.entity_id
_entity_poly.type
_entity_poly.pdbx_seq_one_letter_code
_entity_poly.pdbx_strand_id
1 'polypeptide(L)' 'MDELLIETAMKAIRDYLRTRPDAADTVEGIHEWWITWPGEAEPLTITRAALERLEAGGELERRRIGKRELWRARREG' A
#
# COMPACT_ATOMS: atom_id res chain seq x y z
N MET A 1 -11.49 -8.81 10.86
CA MET A 1 -10.71 -8.03 9.88
C MET A 1 -10.98 -8.65 8.53
N ASP A 2 -11.55 -7.89 7.62
CA ASP A 2 -12.09 -8.38 6.36
C ASP A 2 -10.97 -8.72 5.38
N GLU A 3 -10.64 -10.01 5.32
CA GLU A 3 -9.53 -10.53 4.54
C GLU A 3 -9.66 -10.22 3.05
N LEU A 4 -10.89 -10.28 2.52
CA LEU A 4 -11.23 -9.90 1.14
C LEU A 4 -10.91 -8.42 0.83
N LEU A 5 -11.12 -7.53 1.80
CA LEU A 5 -10.82 -6.10 1.62
C LEU A 5 -9.31 -5.87 1.63
N ILE A 6 -8.57 -6.58 2.48
CA ILE A 6 -7.11 -6.54 2.49
C ILE A 6 -6.55 -7.03 1.15
N GLU A 7 -7.03 -8.16 0.64
CA GLU A 7 -6.61 -8.68 -0.67
C GLU A 7 -6.93 -7.70 -1.80
N THR A 8 -8.10 -7.05 -1.75
CA THR A 8 -8.49 -6.01 -2.70
C THR A 8 -7.53 -4.82 -2.65
N ALA A 9 -7.21 -4.32 -1.45
CA ALA A 9 -6.25 -3.24 -1.25
C ALA A 9 -4.85 -3.63 -1.75
N MET A 10 -4.38 -4.84 -1.43
CA MET A 10 -3.09 -5.36 -1.91
C MET A 10 -3.04 -5.39 -3.44
N LYS A 11 -4.11 -5.87 -4.09
CA LYS A 11 -4.21 -5.91 -5.55
C LYS A 11 -4.17 -4.51 -6.17
N ALA A 12 -4.89 -3.55 -5.59
CA ALA A 12 -4.90 -2.17 -6.08
C ALA A 12 -3.52 -1.50 -5.93
N ILE A 13 -2.85 -1.68 -4.78
CA ILE A 13 -1.49 -1.17 -4.54
C ILE A 13 -0.49 -1.75 -5.56
N ARG A 14 -0.53 -3.06 -5.79
CA ARG A 14 0.33 -3.73 -6.80
C ARG A 14 0.07 -3.19 -8.21
N ASP A 15 -1.20 -3.02 -8.59
CA ASP A 15 -1.56 -2.48 -9.90
C ASP A 15 -1.05 -1.05 -10.08
N TYR A 16 -1.24 -0.20 -9.07
CA TYR A 16 -0.73 1.17 -9.08
C TYR A 16 0.79 1.21 -9.25
N LEU A 17 1.53 0.42 -8.46
CA LEU A 17 2.99 0.35 -8.55
C LEU A 17 3.50 -0.26 -9.85
N ARG A 18 2.74 -1.16 -10.49
CA ARG A 18 3.07 -1.65 -11.83
C ARG A 18 3.03 -0.54 -12.88
N THR A 19 2.12 0.43 -12.74
CA THR A 19 2.08 1.61 -13.61
C THR A 19 3.11 2.68 -13.23
N ARG A 20 3.47 2.76 -11.93
CA ARG A 20 4.39 3.76 -11.37
C ARG A 20 5.36 3.11 -10.36
N PRO A 21 6.41 2.41 -10.83
CA PRO A 21 7.33 1.67 -9.96
C PRO A 21 8.18 2.56 -9.05
N ASP A 22 8.31 3.85 -9.40
CA ASP A 22 9.01 4.85 -8.59
C ASP A 22 8.12 5.53 -7.55
N ALA A 23 6.82 5.21 -7.50
CA ALA A 23 5.91 5.84 -6.55
C ALA A 23 6.24 5.46 -5.10
N ALA A 24 6.16 6.46 -4.23
CA ALA A 24 6.33 6.30 -2.79
C ALA A 24 5.38 7.26 -2.07
N ASP A 25 4.62 6.77 -1.11
CA ASP A 25 3.67 7.60 -0.37
C ASP A 25 3.45 7.09 1.07
N THR A 26 2.85 7.94 1.89
CA THR A 26 2.37 7.62 3.24
C THR A 26 1.20 6.65 3.21
N VAL A 27 0.92 5.98 4.33
CA VAL A 27 -0.26 5.08 4.42
C VAL A 27 -1.56 5.82 4.09
N GLU A 28 -1.68 7.08 4.50
CA GLU A 28 -2.81 7.96 4.22
C GLU A 28 -2.91 8.26 2.71
N GLY A 29 -1.81 8.65 2.07
CA GLY A 29 -1.79 8.92 0.64
C GLY A 29 -2.04 7.68 -0.22
N ILE A 30 -1.52 6.52 0.19
CA ILE A 30 -1.83 5.25 -0.50
C ILE A 30 -3.31 4.92 -0.38
N HIS A 31 -3.88 5.11 0.80
CA HIS A 31 -5.30 4.86 1.05
C HIS A 31 -6.20 5.73 0.17
N GLU A 32 -5.85 7.00 0.01
CA GLU A 32 -6.65 7.99 -0.72
C GLU A 32 -6.43 7.93 -2.24
N TRP A 33 -5.19 7.69 -2.70
CA TRP A 33 -4.83 7.87 -4.12
C TRP A 33 -4.49 6.59 -4.87
N TRP A 34 -3.99 5.55 -4.19
CA TRP A 34 -3.51 4.34 -4.86
C TRP A 34 -4.60 3.26 -4.93
N ILE A 35 -5.51 3.24 -3.96
CA ILE A 35 -6.56 2.24 -3.86
C ILE A 35 -7.86 2.81 -4.44
N THR A 36 -8.40 2.14 -5.46
CA THR A 36 -9.77 2.40 -5.91
C THR A 36 -10.73 1.52 -5.14
N TRP A 37 -11.37 2.06 -4.11
CA TRP A 37 -12.37 1.35 -3.32
C TRP A 37 -13.64 1.13 -4.16
N PRO A 38 -14.28 -0.05 -4.10
CA PRO A 38 -15.51 -0.33 -4.83
C PRO A 38 -16.74 0.41 -4.28
N GLY A 39 -16.61 1.13 -3.16
CA GLY A 39 -17.65 1.89 -2.48
C GLY A 39 -17.06 3.03 -1.66
N GLU A 40 -17.57 3.24 -0.44
CA GLU A 40 -16.96 4.19 0.50
C GLU A 40 -15.54 3.76 0.87
N ALA A 41 -14.71 4.75 1.22
CA ALA A 41 -13.33 4.48 1.64
C ALA A 41 -13.35 3.64 2.92
N GLU A 42 -12.70 2.47 2.87
CA GLU A 42 -12.62 1.55 3.99
C GLU A 42 -11.74 2.11 5.12
N PRO A 43 -11.73 1.50 6.32
CA PRO A 43 -10.84 1.95 7.38
C PRO A 43 -9.36 1.88 6.97
N LEU A 44 -8.57 2.89 7.39
CA LEU A 44 -7.13 2.96 7.15
C LEU A 44 -6.36 1.72 7.64
N THR A 45 -6.92 1.00 8.62
CA THR A 45 -6.38 -0.26 9.14
C THR A 45 -6.32 -1.36 8.08
N ILE A 46 -7.23 -1.38 7.09
CA ILE A 46 -7.20 -2.32 5.96
C ILE A 46 -5.99 -2.03 5.07
N THR A 47 -5.77 -0.77 4.72
CA THR A 47 -4.59 -0.36 3.94
C THR A 47 -3.30 -0.66 4.67
N ARG A 48 -3.26 -0.41 5.99
CA ARG A 48 -2.07 -0.73 6.80
C ARG A 48 -1.78 -2.23 6.78
N ALA A 49 -2.79 -3.06 7.04
CA ALA A 49 -2.63 -4.52 7.02
C ALA A 49 -2.20 -5.03 5.64
N ALA A 50 -2.71 -4.45 4.56
CA ALA A 50 -2.28 -4.76 3.19
C ALA A 50 -0.80 -4.43 2.95
N LEU A 51 -0.36 -3.24 3.36
CA LEU A 51 1.04 -2.82 3.24
C LEU A 51 1.99 -3.70 4.05
N GLU A 52 1.62 -4.04 5.29
CA GLU A 52 2.40 -4.94 6.16
C GLU A 52 2.53 -6.34 5.56
N ARG A 53 1.44 -6.89 4.97
CA ARG A 53 1.48 -8.19 4.27
C ARG A 53 2.37 -8.15 3.04
N LEU A 54 2.33 -7.08 2.25
CA LEU A 54 3.17 -6.92 1.06
C LEU A 54 4.66 -6.72 1.41
N GLU A 55 4.96 -6.02 2.51
CA GLU A 55 6.33 -5.92 3.04
C GLU A 55 6.84 -7.26 3.54
N ALA A 56 6.02 -8.01 4.29
CA ALA A 56 6.37 -9.36 4.74
C ALA A 56 6.62 -10.32 3.56
N GLY A 57 5.89 -10.14 2.45
CA GLY A 57 6.11 -10.86 1.20
C GLY A 57 7.33 -10.39 0.39
N GLY A 58 8.00 -9.32 0.81
CA GLY A 58 9.17 -8.76 0.12
C GLY A 58 8.84 -7.94 -1.13
N GLU A 59 7.57 -7.60 -1.37
CA GLU A 59 7.16 -6.82 -2.54
C GLU A 59 7.28 -5.30 -2.30
N LEU A 60 7.05 -4.87 -1.06
CA LEU A 60 7.20 -3.49 -0.63
C LEU A 60 8.32 -3.34 0.38
N GLU A 61 8.80 -2.11 0.53
CA GLU A 61 9.67 -1.71 1.62
C GLU A 61 9.11 -0.44 2.27
N ARG A 62 9.17 -0.40 3.60
CA ARG A 62 8.90 0.80 4.37
C ARG A 62 10.18 1.62 4.56
N ARG A 63 10.13 2.90 4.23
CA ARG A 63 11.21 3.87 4.41
C ARG A 63 10.77 4.99 5.32
N ARG A 64 11.52 5.21 6.40
CA ARG A 64 11.28 6.34 7.29
C ARG A 64 12.07 7.56 6.80
N ILE A 65 11.36 8.64 6.47
CA ILE A 65 11.96 9.91 6.09
C ILE A 65 11.56 10.96 7.13
N GLY A 66 12.50 11.28 8.02
CA GLY A 66 12.25 12.13 9.18
C GLY A 66 11.18 11.54 10.10
N LYS A 67 10.05 12.25 10.22
CA LYS A 67 8.91 11.82 11.06
C LYS A 67 7.85 11.02 10.29
N ARG A 68 7.95 10.91 8.97
CA ARG A 68 6.97 10.22 8.13
C ARG A 68 7.46 8.84 7.70
N GLU A 69 6.51 7.93 7.54
CA GLU A 69 6.73 6.60 6.99
C GLU A 69 6.20 6.60 5.56
N LEU A 70 7.07 6.27 4.61
CA LEU A 70 6.71 6.10 3.20
C LEU A 70 6.82 4.64 2.83
N TRP A 71 5.95 4.21 1.94
CA TRP A 71 5.89 2.87 1.39
C TRP A 71 6.12 2.95 -0.11
N ARG A 72 6.94 2.04 -0.62
CA ARG A 72 7.31 1.98 -2.04
C ARG A 72 7.54 0.54 -2.46
N ALA A 73 7.49 0.28 -3.76
CA ALA A 73 7.94 -0.98 -4.33
C ALA A 73 9.38 -1.27 -3.90
N ARG A 74 9.63 -2.51 -3.45
CA ARG A 74 10.99 -2.96 -3.18
C ARG A 74 11.74 -3.00 -4.50
N ARG A 75 12.90 -2.35 -4.55
CA ARG A 75 13.81 -2.50 -5.70
C ARG A 75 14.77 -3.63 -5.40
N GLU A 76 14.79 -4.64 -6.27
CA GLU A 76 15.95 -5.51 -6.37
C GLU A 76 17.11 -4.64 -6.87
N GLY A 77 18.14 -4.51 -6.05
CA GLY A 77 19.37 -3.79 -6.37
C GLY A 77 20.39 -4.71 -7.04
#